data_AF-A0A523QIG7-F1
#
_entry.id   AF-A0A523QIG7-F1
#
_cell.length_a   1.000
_cell.length_b   1.000
_cell.length_c   1.000
_cell.angle_alpha   90.00
_cell.angle_beta   90.00
_cell.angle_gamma   90.00
#
_symmetry.space_group_name_H-M   'P 1'
#
loop_
_entity.id
_entity.type
_entity.pdbx_description
1 polymer ?
#
loop_
_entity_poly.entity_id
_entity_poly.type
_entity_poly.pdbx_seq_one_letter_code
_entity_poly.pdbx_strand_id
1 'polypeptide(L)'
;MRGHIRRKGEHSWQITLDAGTGPDGKRRRYFETVRGRKSDVQKRLNELLVNLEKGIHIPPGRLTVGEHLHNWLEGYVKTNCSQRTLDGYQSIIETHLIPALGHIQLKHLHPQAIQSYYGK
;
A
#
# COMPACT_ATOMS: atom_id res chain seq x y z
N MET A 1 -19.33 -12.50 1.06
CA MET A 1 -18.17 -12.89 0.24
C MET A 1 -17.19 -11.73 0.22
N ARG A 2 -15.93 -11.94 0.65
CA ARG A 2 -14.92 -10.87 0.86
C ARG A 2 -14.21 -10.39 -0.41
N GLY A 3 -14.48 -11.02 -1.56
CA GLY A 3 -13.95 -10.59 -2.85
C GLY A 3 -14.62 -11.25 -4.05
N HIS A 4 -14.56 -10.60 -5.21
CA HIS A 4 -14.99 -11.18 -6.49
C HIS A 4 -14.12 -10.68 -7.65
N ILE A 5 -14.07 -11.46 -8.73
CA ILE A 5 -13.35 -11.13 -9.97
C ILE A 5 -14.34 -10.79 -11.09
N ARG A 6 -14.04 -9.77 -11.89
CA ARG A 6 -14.81 -9.34 -13.05
C ARG A 6 -13.91 -9.29 -14.28
N ARG A 7 -14.33 -9.87 -15.40
CA ARG A 7 -13.59 -9.73 -16.67
C ARG A 7 -13.79 -8.33 -17.23
N LYS A 8 -12.69 -7.64 -17.58
CA LYS A 8 -12.68 -6.31 -18.24
C LYS A 8 -12.27 -6.36 -19.71
N GLY A 9 -11.55 -7.40 -20.13
CA GLY A 9 -11.09 -7.60 -21.51
C GLY A 9 -10.64 -9.04 -21.74
N GLU A 10 -10.11 -9.32 -22.93
CA GLU A 10 -9.76 -10.69 -23.34
C GLU A 10 -8.83 -11.38 -22.34
N HIS A 11 -7.82 -10.65 -21.86
CA HIS A 11 -6.87 -11.10 -20.83
C HIS A 11 -6.80 -10.15 -19.62
N SER A 12 -7.82 -9.31 -19.40
CA SER A 12 -7.82 -8.33 -18.32
C SER A 12 -8.96 -8.61 -17.34
N TRP A 13 -8.63 -8.70 -16.06
CA TRP A 13 -9.56 -8.99 -14.98
C TRP A 13 -9.41 -7.97 -13.86
N GLN A 14 -10.53 -7.61 -13.23
CA GLN A 14 -10.59 -6.73 -12.07
C GLN A 14 -10.95 -7.56 -10.84
N ILE A 15 -10.10 -7.51 -9.83
CA ILE A 15 -10.33 -8.07 -8.50
C ILE A 15 -10.92 -6.94 -7.65
N THR A 16 -12.05 -7.20 -7.01
CA THR A 16 -12.66 -6.31 -6.03
C THR A 16 -12.65 -7.00 -4.67
N LEU A 17 -12.10 -6.36 -3.66
CA LEU A 17 -12.10 -6.83 -2.28
C LEU A 17 -12.84 -5.85 -1.39
N ASP A 18 -13.62 -6.38 -0.47
CA ASP A 18 -14.23 -5.58 0.59
C ASP A 18 -13.23 -5.49 1.75
N ALA A 19 -12.68 -4.30 1.97
CA ALA A 19 -11.69 -4.03 3.02
C ALA A 19 -12.35 -3.61 4.34
N GLY A 20 -13.67 -3.78 4.46
CA GLY A 20 -14.42 -3.45 5.66
C GLY A 20 -14.72 -1.96 5.78
N THR A 21 -15.14 -1.56 6.97
CA THR A 21 -15.51 -0.18 7.30
C THR A 21 -14.33 0.51 7.95
N GLY A 22 -13.93 1.66 7.41
CA GLY A 22 -12.88 2.48 8.01
C GLY A 22 -13.32 3.14 9.32
N PRO A 23 -12.39 3.78 10.06
CA PRO A 23 -12.70 4.52 11.30
C PRO A 23 -13.71 5.66 11.10
N ASP A 24 -13.86 6.12 9.85
CA ASP A 24 -14.80 7.13 9.37
C ASP A 24 -16.21 6.58 9.07
N GLY A 25 -16.47 5.31 9.36
CA GLY A 25 -17.76 4.66 9.09
C GLY A 25 -18.02 4.37 7.61
N LYS A 26 -17.08 4.68 6.71
CA LYS A 26 -17.23 4.45 5.27
C LYS A 26 -16.69 3.08 4.87
N ARG A 27 -17.40 2.40 3.98
CA ARG A 27 -16.95 1.14 3.36
C ARG A 27 -15.74 1.40 2.45
N ARG A 28 -14.66 0.66 2.67
CA ARG A 28 -13.46 0.71 1.83
C ARG A 28 -13.43 -0.52 0.94
N ARG A 29 -13.31 -0.30 -0.36
CA ARG A 29 -13.13 -1.37 -1.35
C ARG A 29 -11.77 -1.23 -2.00
N TYR A 30 -11.07 -2.34 -2.12
CA TYR A 30 -9.82 -2.41 -2.85
C TYR A 30 -10.09 -2.96 -4.25
N PHE A 31 -9.48 -2.32 -5.25
CA PHE A 31 -9.59 -2.71 -6.65
C PHE A 31 -8.21 -2.94 -7.24
N GLU A 32 -7.99 -4.11 -7.84
CA GLU A 32 -6.74 -4.42 -8.56
C GLU A 32 -7.09 -4.96 -9.94
N THR A 33 -6.45 -4.41 -10.98
CA THR A 33 -6.60 -4.93 -12.35
C THR A 33 -5.38 -5.79 -12.67
N VAL A 34 -5.62 -7.06 -12.97
CA VAL A 34 -4.60 -8.06 -13.29
C VAL A 34 -4.79 -8.49 -14.74
N ARG A 35 -3.68 -8.60 -15.47
CA ARG A 35 -3.67 -9.22 -16.81
C ARG A 35 -3.22 -10.67 -16.68
N GLY A 36 -3.94 -11.59 -17.29
CA GLY A 36 -3.61 -13.02 -17.23
C GLY A 36 -4.81 -13.95 -17.43
N ARG A 37 -4.59 -15.24 -17.18
CA ARG A 37 -5.64 -16.27 -17.23
C ARG A 37 -6.47 -16.20 -15.96
N LYS A 38 -7.72 -16.69 -16.04
CA LYS A 38 -8.63 -16.74 -14.88
C LYS A 38 -8.01 -17.45 -13.67
N SER A 39 -7.20 -18.50 -13.91
CA SER A 39 -6.45 -19.22 -12.86
C SER A 39 -5.49 -18.33 -12.07
N ASP A 40 -4.74 -17.48 -12.76
CA ASP A 40 -3.72 -16.62 -12.16
C ASP A 40 -4.37 -15.52 -11.33
N VAL A 41 -5.48 -14.97 -11.85
CA VAL A 41 -6.30 -13.98 -11.18
C VAL A 41 -6.97 -14.57 -9.93
N GLN A 42 -7.43 -15.83 -9.99
CA GLN A 42 -7.98 -16.51 -8.82
C GLN A 42 -6.91 -16.76 -7.75
N LYS A 43 -5.70 -17.13 -8.15
CA LYS A 43 -4.56 -17.27 -7.24
C LYS A 43 -4.25 -15.95 -6.53
N ARG A 44 -4.21 -14.86 -7.30
CA ARG A 44 -4.03 -13.49 -6.78
C ARG A 44 -5.15 -13.07 -5.83
N LEU A 45 -6.41 -13.38 -6.16
CA LEU A 45 -7.55 -13.12 -5.26
C LEU A 45 -7.36 -13.84 -3.92
N ASN A 46 -6.96 -15.11 -3.94
CA ASN A 46 -6.75 -15.89 -2.71
C ASN A 46 -5.60 -15.32 -1.86
N GLU A 47 -4.48 -14.93 -2.48
CA GLU A 47 -3.39 -14.25 -1.77
C GLU A 47 -3.85 -12.97 -1.07
N LEU A 48 -4.64 -12.15 -1.78
CA LEU A 48 -5.14 -10.91 -1.23
C LEU A 48 -6.16 -11.16 -0.11
N LEU A 49 -7.02 -12.18 -0.21
CA LEU A 49 -7.93 -12.57 0.88
C LEU A 49 -7.17 -13.00 2.13
N VAL A 50 -6.10 -13.79 1.98
CA VAL A 50 -5.23 -14.19 3.11
C VAL A 50 -4.55 -12.98 3.74
N ASN A 51 -4.07 -12.02 2.95
CA ASN A 51 -3.47 -10.79 3.48
C ASN A 51 -4.50 -9.93 4.24
N LEU A 52 -5.73 -9.87 3.73
CA LEU A 52 -6.83 -9.16 4.38
C LEU A 52 -7.21 -9.80 5.72
N GLU A 53 -7.25 -11.13 5.78
CA GLU A 53 -7.52 -11.89 7.01
C GLU A 53 -6.44 -11.71 8.07
N LYS A 54 -5.18 -11.55 7.64
CA LYS A 54 -4.04 -11.25 8.52
C LYS A 54 -4.00 -9.79 8.99
N GLY A 55 -4.99 -8.96 8.62
CA GLY A 55 -5.01 -7.53 8.96
C GLY A 55 -3.95 -6.71 8.24
N ILE A 56 -3.30 -7.29 7.22
CA ILE A 56 -2.29 -6.59 6.41
C ILE A 56 -3.07 -5.66 5.49
N HIS A 57 -2.99 -4.36 5.75
CA HIS A 57 -3.57 -3.32 4.89
C HIS A 57 -2.96 -3.46 3.49
N ILE A 58 -3.73 -4.01 2.54
CA ILE A 58 -3.33 -4.12 1.14
C ILE A 58 -3.45 -2.73 0.55
N PRO A 59 -2.34 -2.02 0.34
CA PRO A 59 -2.44 -0.70 -0.19
C PRO A 59 -2.77 -0.81 -1.69
N PRO A 60 -3.59 0.12 -2.24
CA PRO A 60 -3.88 0.16 -3.67
C PRO A 60 -2.58 -0.01 -4.44
N GLY A 61 -2.55 -0.85 -5.49
CA GLY A 61 -1.32 -1.33 -6.15
C GLY A 61 -0.37 -0.28 -6.77
N ARG A 62 -0.58 1.00 -6.45
CA ARG A 62 0.21 2.18 -6.76
C ARG A 62 0.83 2.88 -5.54
N LEU A 63 0.60 2.40 -4.31
CA LEU A 63 1.12 3.08 -3.11
C LEU A 63 2.64 3.22 -3.20
N THR A 64 3.08 4.46 -3.13
CA THR A 64 4.48 4.84 -3.11
C THR A 64 5.04 4.88 -1.70
N VAL A 65 6.37 4.85 -1.57
CA VAL A 65 7.05 5.02 -0.29
C VAL A 65 6.69 6.37 0.33
N GLY A 66 6.59 7.44 -0.47
CA GLY A 66 6.21 8.77 0.04
C GLY A 66 4.80 8.79 0.63
N GLU A 67 3.82 8.28 -0.12
CA GLU A 67 2.44 8.16 0.36
C GLU A 67 2.34 7.28 1.62
N HIS A 68 3.12 6.20 1.69
CA HIS A 68 3.17 5.35 2.88
C HIS A 68 3.68 6.11 4.11
N LEU A 69 4.78 6.86 3.96
CA LEU A 69 5.40 7.62 5.05
C LEU A 69 4.49 8.75 5.55
N HIS A 70 3.82 9.47 4.66
CA HIS A 70 2.82 10.47 5.07
C HIS A 70 1.64 9.84 5.83
N ASN A 71 1.11 8.70 5.35
CA ASN A 71 0.04 7.99 6.05
C ASN A 71 0.48 7.52 7.44
N TRP A 72 1.74 7.11 7.59
CA TRP A 72 2.31 6.72 8.87
C TRP A 72 2.46 7.92 9.82
N LEU A 73 2.92 9.07 9.32
CA LEU A 73 3.01 10.32 10.09
C LEU A 73 1.63 10.77 10.60
N GLU A 74 0.65 10.90 9.71
CA GLU A 74 -0.69 11.38 10.07
C GLU A 74 -1.48 10.39 10.93
N GLY A 75 -1.31 9.08 10.69
CA GLY A 75 -2.03 8.05 11.42
C GLY A 75 -1.39 7.71 12.77
N TYR A 76 -0.21 7.08 12.72
CA TYR A 76 0.41 6.50 13.91
C TYR A 76 1.18 7.55 14.71
N VAL A 77 2.08 8.29 14.09
CA VAL A 77 3.02 9.17 14.80
C VAL A 77 2.28 10.30 15.50
N LYS A 78 1.37 10.98 14.80
CA LYS A 78 0.58 12.10 15.34
C LYS A 78 -0.29 11.70 16.54
N THR A 79 -0.73 10.45 16.59
CA THR A 79 -1.60 9.94 17.66
C THR A 79 -0.81 9.36 18.84
N ASN A 80 0.35 8.73 18.57
CA ASN A 80 1.06 7.90 19.55
C ASN A 80 2.42 8.48 19.99
N CYS A 81 2.91 9.54 19.36
CA CYS A 81 4.22 10.13 19.66
C CYS A 81 4.09 11.58 20.14
N SER A 82 5.11 12.03 20.87
CA SER A 82 5.23 13.43 21.28
C SER A 82 5.39 14.35 20.06
N GLN A 83 5.02 15.63 20.21
CA GLN A 83 5.20 16.63 19.15
C GLN A 83 6.66 16.70 18.67
N ARG A 84 7.62 16.67 19.59
CA ARG A 84 9.06 16.68 19.26
C ARG A 84 9.47 15.48 18.40
N THR A 85 8.91 14.31 18.69
CA THR A 85 9.16 13.09 17.91
C THR A 85 8.55 13.20 16.51
N LEU A 86 7.33 13.74 16.41
CA LEU A 86 6.67 13.99 15.13
C LEU A 86 7.50 14.94 14.27
N ASP A 87 7.94 16.08 14.83
CA ASP A 87 8.73 17.08 14.10
C ASP A 87 10.04 16.47 13.57
N GLY A 88 10.70 15.64 14.39
CA GLY A 88 11.91 14.93 14.00
C GLY A 88 11.68 13.94 12.86
N TYR A 89 10.64 13.10 12.96
CA TYR A 89 10.30 12.16 11.90
C TYR A 89 9.89 12.85 10.61
N GLN A 90 9.07 13.91 10.71
CA GLN A 90 8.67 14.70 9.56
C GLN A 90 9.89 15.31 8.88
N SER A 91 10.81 15.91 9.63
CA SER A 91 12.05 16.47 9.09
C SER A 91 12.86 15.44 8.30
N ILE A 92 13.06 14.23 8.86
CA ILE A 92 13.79 13.14 8.19
C ILE A 92 13.08 12.69 6.91
N ILE A 93 11.76 12.51 7.00
CA ILE A 93 10.94 12.01 5.90
C ILE A 93 10.91 13.01 4.73
N GLU A 94 10.60 14.28 5.00
CA GLU A 94 10.46 15.33 3.96
C GLU A 94 11.81 15.71 3.35
N THR A 95 12.86 15.79 4.16
CA THR A 95 14.17 16.30 3.72
C THR A 95 15.00 15.23 3.03
N HIS A 96 14.91 13.97 3.47
CA HIS A 96 15.81 12.92 3.01
C HIS A 96 15.11 11.77 2.30
N LEU A 97 14.09 11.17 2.93
CA LEU A 97 13.51 9.92 2.42
C LEU A 97 12.62 10.15 1.21
N ILE A 98 11.71 11.13 1.26
CA ILE A 98 10.77 11.42 0.16
C ILE A 98 11.52 11.87 -1.11
N PRO A 99 12.48 12.80 -1.06
CA PRO A 99 13.20 13.23 -2.26
C PRO A 99 13.95 12.09 -2.96
N ALA A 100 14.51 11.15 -2.19
CA ALA A 100 15.30 10.05 -2.74
C ALA A 100 14.48 8.82 -3.12
N LEU A 101 13.55 8.41 -2.26
CA LEU A 101 12.85 7.11 -2.34
C LEU A 101 11.34 7.26 -2.53
N GLY A 102 10.79 8.47 -2.35
CA GLY A 102 9.36 8.71 -2.27
C GLY A 102 8.57 8.32 -3.52
N HIS A 103 9.19 8.41 -4.70
CA HIS A 103 8.58 8.06 -5.99
C HIS A 103 8.51 6.54 -6.24
N ILE A 104 9.22 5.73 -5.46
CA ILE A 104 9.28 4.28 -5.62
C ILE A 104 7.97 3.69 -5.11
N GLN A 105 7.36 2.78 -5.89
CA GLN A 105 6.22 2.00 -5.39
C GLN A 105 6.67 1.14 -4.21
N LEU A 106 5.94 1.14 -3.10
CA LEU A 106 6.34 0.47 -1.87
C LEU A 106 6.70 -1.03 -2.10
N LYS A 107 5.95 -1.70 -2.97
CA LYS A 107 6.20 -3.10 -3.38
C LYS A 107 7.49 -3.32 -4.19
N HIS A 108 8.08 -2.26 -4.73
CA HIS A 108 9.32 -2.27 -5.52
C HIS A 108 10.49 -1.65 -4.74
N LEU A 109 10.32 -1.33 -3.46
CA LEU A 109 11.44 -0.89 -2.62
C LEU A 109 12.33 -2.11 -2.32
N HIS A 110 13.46 -2.19 -3.02
CA HIS A 110 14.44 -3.27 -2.86
C HIS A 110 15.66 -2.82 -2.05
N PRO A 111 16.41 -3.74 -1.41
CA PRO A 111 17.58 -3.40 -0.62
C PRO A 111 18.64 -2.57 -1.37
N GLN A 112 18.80 -2.78 -2.67
CA GLN A 112 19.71 -1.97 -3.50
C GLN A 112 19.33 -0.49 -3.54
N ALA A 113 18.04 -0.16 -3.60
CA ALA A 113 17.59 1.24 -3.58
C ALA A 113 17.94 1.91 -2.23
N ILE A 114 17.84 1.16 -1.13
CA ILE A 114 18.21 1.63 0.21
C ILE A 114 19.72 1.82 0.30
N GLN A 115 20.51 0.86 -0.19
CA GLN A 115 21.96 0.96 -0.22
C GLN A 115 22.43 2.16 -1.06
N SER A 116 21.84 2.38 -2.24
CA SER A 116 22.16 3.52 -3.09
C SER A 116 21.82 4.87 -2.45
N TYR A 117 20.77 4.92 -1.63
CA TYR A 117 20.43 6.12 -0.86
C TYR A 117 21.49 6.43 0.21
N TYR A 118 21.93 5.43 0.98
CA TYR A 118 22.95 5.65 2.02
C TYR A 118 24.37 5.81 1.47
N GLY A 119 24.64 5.32 0.26
CA GLY A 119 25.92 5.49 -0.42
C GLY A 119 26.05 6.83 -1.15
N LYS A 120 25.04 7.70 -1.08
CA LYS A 120 24.99 9.02 -1.71
C LYS A 120 25.44 10.10 -0.72
#